data_AF-A0A0P9VY82-F1
#
_entry.id   AF-A0A0P9VY82-F1
#
_cell.length_a   1.000
_cell.length_b   1.000
_cell.length_c   1.000
_cell.angle_alpha   90.00
_cell.angle_beta   90.00
_cell.angle_gamma   90.00
#
_symmetry.space_group_name_H-M   'P 1'
#
loop_
_entity.id
_entity.type
_entity.pdbx_description
1 polymer ?
#
loop_
_entity_poly.entity_id
_entity_poly.type
_entity_poly.pdbx_seq_one_letter_code
_entity_poly.pdbx_strand_id
1 'polypeptide(L)'
;MGVLSLVRRCQFFFRRSFRYTAQVRAMNDVDRYIDAATRDNTRRSYRAAIEHFEVTWGGFLPATSESVARYLASHAGKLSVNTLKLRLSALAQWHVSQGFADPTKAPVVRKVIKGIRALHPAQEKQAEPLQLQDLEKVIAWLEIEIRDAEAQHDQPRLLRCRRDSALILLGFWRGFRSDELCRLQVQDVKAIARSGISLYLPRSKGDRDNLGRTYQTPALQRLCPVQAYIEWINCAALVRGPVFRAVDRWGNLGEEGLHANSVIPLLRQALQRAGIAAEHYTSHSLRRGFASWAHSNGWDLKSLMSYVGWRDIKSAMRYIDAAPFPGNLETGSGSKVSSIDKLPS
;
A
#
# COMPACT_ATOMS: atom_id res chain seq x y z
N MET A 1 -29.73 27.73 45.82
CA MET A 1 -30.05 26.52 45.03
C MET A 1 -30.62 26.94 43.68
N GLY A 2 -29.81 27.01 42.61
CA GLY A 2 -30.35 27.52 41.34
C GLY A 2 -29.43 27.61 40.12
N VAL A 3 -28.26 26.96 40.10
CA VAL A 3 -27.36 27.00 38.92
C VAL A 3 -26.78 25.62 38.54
N LEU A 4 -26.85 24.61 39.41
CA LEU A 4 -26.41 23.23 39.10
C LEU A 4 -27.43 22.37 38.33
N SER A 5 -28.62 22.89 38.03
CA SER A 5 -29.71 22.14 37.37
C SER A 5 -29.69 22.22 35.84
N LEU A 6 -29.04 23.24 35.24
CA LEU A 6 -29.07 23.45 33.79
C LEU A 6 -27.98 22.67 33.03
N VAL A 7 -26.84 22.38 33.65
CA VAL A 7 -25.72 21.66 32.99
C VAL A 7 -25.96 20.15 32.91
N ARG A 8 -26.81 19.59 33.80
CA ARG A 8 -27.17 18.16 33.80
C ARG A 8 -28.32 17.81 32.84
N ARG A 9 -29.08 18.80 32.32
CA ARG A 9 -30.19 18.55 31.38
C ARG A 9 -29.78 18.45 29.91
N CYS A 10 -28.61 18.97 29.52
CA CYS A 10 -28.06 18.74 28.16
C CYS A 10 -27.33 17.39 28.00
N GLN A 11 -26.99 16.69 29.09
CA GLN A 11 -26.26 15.42 29.05
C GLN A 11 -27.15 14.18 28.88
N PHE A 12 -28.48 14.32 28.94
CA PHE A 12 -29.39 13.16 28.85
C PHE A 12 -30.05 12.98 27.47
N PHE A 13 -29.98 13.98 26.58
CA PHE A 13 -30.58 13.89 25.24
C PHE A 13 -29.63 13.35 24.15
N PHE A 14 -28.35 13.16 24.46
CA PHE A 14 -27.34 12.64 23.51
C PHE A 14 -26.79 11.26 23.92
N ARG A 15 -27.58 10.46 24.63
CA ARG A 15 -27.25 9.08 25.06
C ARG A 15 -28.20 8.01 24.53
N ARG A 16 -28.93 8.31 23.44
CA ARG A 16 -29.79 7.34 22.74
C ARG A 16 -29.66 7.49 21.23
N SER A 17 -28.69 6.79 20.64
CA SER A 17 -28.85 6.04 19.38
C SER A 17 -27.49 5.56 18.87
N PHE A 18 -27.05 4.42 19.38
CA PHE A 18 -26.28 3.46 18.58
C PHE A 18 -26.84 2.06 18.87
N ARG A 19 -28.12 1.88 18.52
CA ARG A 19 -28.58 0.60 17.98
C ARG A 19 -28.68 0.84 16.47
N TYR A 20 -27.77 0.23 15.74
CA TYR A 20 -27.69 0.28 14.30
C TYR A 20 -28.81 -0.59 13.72
N THR A 21 -30.04 -0.06 13.66
CA THR A 21 -31.02 -0.55 12.68
C THR A 21 -30.56 -0.05 11.32
N ALA A 22 -30.22 -0.99 10.43
CA ALA A 22 -29.93 -0.74 9.04
C ALA A 22 -31.19 -0.18 8.34
N GLN A 23 -31.42 1.12 8.48
CA GLN A 23 -32.30 1.88 7.60
C GLN A 23 -31.42 2.40 6.48
N VAL A 24 -31.59 1.86 5.27
CA VAL A 24 -30.96 2.37 4.04
C VAL A 24 -31.47 3.79 3.81
N ARG A 25 -30.77 4.77 4.36
CA ARG A 25 -30.97 6.18 4.04
C ARG A 25 -30.39 6.35 2.63
N ALA A 26 -31.22 6.69 1.66
CA ALA A 26 -30.74 7.06 0.33
C ALA A 26 -29.67 8.14 0.50
N MET A 27 -28.41 7.82 0.15
CA MET A 27 -27.32 8.80 0.19
C MET A 27 -27.69 9.92 -0.78
N ASN A 28 -27.73 11.16 -0.29
CA ASN A 28 -27.89 12.32 -1.16
C ASN A 28 -26.66 12.44 -2.06
N ASP A 29 -26.80 12.95 -3.28
CA ASP A 29 -25.68 13.04 -4.25
C ASP A 29 -24.49 13.82 -3.68
N VAL A 30 -24.77 14.84 -2.86
CA VAL A 30 -23.75 15.61 -2.13
C VAL A 30 -22.92 14.71 -1.20
N ASP A 31 -23.55 13.85 -0.42
CA ASP A 31 -22.86 12.93 0.50
C ASP A 31 -22.00 11.94 -0.28
N ARG A 32 -22.49 11.47 -1.43
CA ARG A 32 -21.73 10.59 -2.34
C ARG A 32 -20.45 11.26 -2.87
N TYR A 33 -20.51 12.54 -3.25
CA TYR A 33 -19.33 13.27 -3.73
C TYR A 33 -18.34 13.61 -2.61
N ILE A 34 -18.85 14.00 -1.43
CA ILE A 34 -18.03 14.18 -0.23
C ILE A 34 -17.32 12.86 0.12
N ASP A 35 -18.03 11.75 0.01
CA ASP A 35 -17.46 10.43 0.24
C ASP A 35 -16.43 10.02 -0.81
N ALA A 36 -16.64 10.39 -2.07
CA ALA A 36 -15.67 10.12 -3.14
C ALA A 36 -14.38 10.95 -3.02
N ALA A 37 -14.47 12.14 -2.41
CA ALA A 37 -13.33 13.04 -2.22
C ALA A 37 -12.28 12.50 -1.23
N THR A 38 -12.69 11.61 -0.31
CA THR A 38 -11.78 11.01 0.68
C THR A 38 -11.43 9.57 0.31
N ARG A 39 -10.14 9.26 0.22
CA ARG A 39 -9.67 7.89 -0.06
C ARG A 39 -10.14 6.91 1.03
N ASP A 40 -10.63 5.73 0.63
CA ASP A 40 -11.16 4.72 1.56
C ASP A 40 -10.17 4.31 2.67
N ASN A 41 -8.89 4.16 2.33
CA ASN A 41 -7.85 3.85 3.33
C ASN A 41 -7.67 4.97 4.35
N THR A 42 -7.78 6.24 3.93
CA THR A 42 -7.73 7.39 4.83
C THR A 42 -8.96 7.40 5.73
N ARG A 43 -10.17 7.17 5.17
CA ARG A 43 -11.42 7.06 5.94
C ARG A 43 -11.33 5.96 7.01
N ARG A 44 -10.92 4.75 6.64
CA ARG A 44 -10.77 3.62 7.58
C ARG A 44 -9.76 3.93 8.68
N SER A 45 -8.60 4.49 8.32
CA SER A 45 -7.56 4.86 9.27
C SER A 45 -8.02 5.96 10.24
N TYR A 46 -8.76 6.94 9.74
CA TYR A 46 -9.30 8.02 10.57
C TYR A 46 -10.38 7.51 11.49
N ARG A 47 -11.30 6.67 11.01
CA ARG A 47 -12.32 6.02 11.83
C ARG A 47 -11.70 5.25 13.00
N ALA A 48 -10.72 4.40 12.71
CA ALA A 48 -10.01 3.63 13.74
C ALA A 48 -9.26 4.54 14.74
N ALA A 49 -8.72 5.68 14.28
CA ALA A 49 -8.07 6.64 15.16
C ALA A 49 -9.06 7.37 16.09
N ILE A 50 -10.25 7.71 15.60
CA ILE A 50 -11.33 8.31 16.40
C ILE A 50 -11.86 7.30 17.41
N GLU A 51 -12.17 6.08 16.97
CA GLU A 51 -12.61 4.99 17.85
C GLU A 51 -11.57 4.71 18.94
N HIS A 52 -10.29 4.68 18.60
CA HIS A 52 -9.24 4.51 19.60
C HIS A 52 -9.23 5.67 20.61
N PHE A 53 -9.39 6.91 20.17
CA PHE A 53 -9.39 8.06 21.08
C PHE A 53 -10.59 8.00 22.04
N GLU A 54 -11.78 7.76 21.52
CA GLU A 54 -13.03 7.80 22.29
C GLU A 54 -13.25 6.53 23.12
N VAL A 55 -13.11 5.35 22.52
CA VAL A 55 -13.45 4.07 23.13
C VAL A 55 -12.26 3.47 23.86
N THR A 56 -11.11 3.34 23.20
CA THR A 56 -9.94 2.65 23.78
C THR A 56 -9.24 3.48 24.84
N TRP A 57 -9.07 4.78 24.60
CA TRP A 57 -8.40 5.68 25.54
C TRP A 57 -9.37 6.37 26.52
N GLY A 58 -10.65 6.51 26.16
CA GLY A 58 -11.66 7.17 26.99
C GLY A 58 -11.67 8.69 26.88
N GLY A 59 -11.20 9.23 25.75
CA GLY A 59 -11.27 10.66 25.44
C GLY A 59 -12.68 11.09 25.09
N PHE A 60 -13.00 12.36 25.34
CA PHE A 60 -14.28 12.94 24.93
C PHE A 60 -14.11 13.84 23.71
N LEU A 61 -15.07 13.75 22.79
CA LEU A 61 -15.19 14.60 21.63
C LEU A 61 -16.42 15.53 21.80
N PRO A 62 -16.32 16.83 21.49
CA PRO A 62 -15.11 17.57 21.06
C PRO A 62 -14.02 17.62 22.14
N ALA A 63 -12.77 17.46 21.73
CA ALA A 63 -11.61 17.39 22.62
C ALA A 63 -10.97 18.77 22.83
N THR A 64 -10.41 19.01 24.02
CA THR A 64 -9.56 20.18 24.28
C THR A 64 -8.11 19.94 23.85
N SER A 65 -7.35 21.02 23.66
CA SER A 65 -5.90 20.95 23.39
C SER A 65 -5.14 20.15 24.46
N GLU A 66 -5.54 20.28 25.73
CA GLU A 66 -4.93 19.58 26.86
C GLU A 66 -5.27 18.09 26.85
N SER A 67 -6.49 17.73 26.43
CA SER A 67 -6.90 16.34 26.27
C SER A 67 -6.12 15.66 25.14
N VAL A 68 -5.98 16.34 24.00
CA VAL A 68 -5.16 15.85 22.87
C VAL A 68 -3.69 15.71 23.29
N ALA A 69 -3.14 16.68 24.02
CA ALA A 69 -1.78 16.62 24.55
C ALA A 69 -1.56 15.41 25.49
N ARG A 70 -2.49 15.15 26.43
CA ARG A 70 -2.46 13.98 27.32
C ARG A 70 -2.56 12.67 26.56
N TYR A 71 -3.42 12.61 25.55
CA TYR A 71 -3.54 11.44 24.69
C TYR A 71 -2.22 11.11 24.00
N LEU A 72 -1.56 12.10 23.39
CA LEU A 72 -0.26 11.92 22.75
C LEU A 72 0.81 11.47 23.75
N ALA A 73 0.87 12.09 24.93
CA ALA A 73 1.84 11.74 25.96
C ALA A 73 1.66 10.31 26.49
N SER A 74 0.42 9.86 26.72
CA SER A 74 0.13 8.50 27.22
C SER A 74 0.55 7.37 26.26
N HIS A 75 0.74 7.70 24.98
CA HIS A 75 1.17 6.80 23.91
C HIS A 75 2.58 7.11 23.40
N ALA A 76 3.28 8.06 24.01
CA ALA A 76 4.69 8.34 23.73
C ALA A 76 5.53 7.08 24.01
N GLY A 77 6.48 6.77 23.13
CA GLY A 77 7.31 5.57 23.21
C GLY A 77 6.59 4.25 22.87
N LYS A 78 5.25 4.18 23.01
CA LYS A 78 4.45 3.00 22.66
C LYS A 78 4.07 2.97 21.18
N LEU A 79 3.75 4.13 20.61
CA LEU A 79 3.38 4.27 19.20
C LEU A 79 4.42 5.07 18.43
N SER A 80 4.56 4.76 17.15
CA SER A 80 5.43 5.54 16.27
C SER A 80 4.94 6.99 16.16
N VAL A 81 5.87 7.92 15.98
CA VAL A 81 5.55 9.35 15.76
C VAL A 81 4.62 9.53 14.56
N ASN A 82 4.74 8.70 13.52
CA ASN A 82 3.88 8.76 12.35
C ASN A 82 2.46 8.28 12.67
N THR A 83 2.30 7.26 13.52
CA THR A 83 0.99 6.82 14.02
C THR A 83 0.32 7.92 14.86
N LEU A 84 1.09 8.59 15.73
CA LEU A 84 0.59 9.71 16.53
C LEU A 84 0.15 10.89 15.65
N LYS A 85 0.93 11.24 14.61
CA LYS A 85 0.55 12.27 13.62
C LYS A 85 -0.73 11.89 12.87
N LEU A 86 -0.86 10.64 12.43
CA LEU A 86 -2.07 10.16 11.75
C LEU A 86 -3.31 10.32 12.64
N ARG A 87 -3.21 9.92 13.90
CA ARG A 87 -4.27 10.09 14.90
C ARG A 87 -4.60 11.56 15.13
N LEU A 88 -3.58 12.41 15.16
CA LEU A 88 -3.76 13.85 15.27
C LEU A 88 -4.52 14.42 14.06
N SER A 89 -4.15 14.03 12.83
CA SER A 89 -4.85 14.44 11.62
C SER A 89 -6.29 13.94 11.58
N ALA A 90 -6.56 12.73 12.09
CA ALA A 90 -7.92 12.21 12.21
C ALA A 90 -8.76 13.04 13.20
N LEU A 91 -8.20 13.37 14.37
CA LEU A 91 -8.86 14.24 15.35
C LEU A 91 -9.11 15.64 14.78
N ALA A 92 -8.13 16.24 14.10
CA ALA A 92 -8.28 17.53 13.44
C ALA A 92 -9.42 17.51 12.41
N GLN A 93 -9.43 16.48 11.54
CA GLN A 93 -10.47 16.31 10.53
C GLN A 93 -11.85 16.12 11.16
N TRP A 94 -11.95 15.35 12.24
CA TRP A 94 -13.21 15.16 12.96
C TRP A 94 -13.74 16.51 13.46
N HIS A 95 -12.92 17.33 14.14
CA HIS A 95 -13.36 18.63 14.66
C HIS A 95 -13.82 19.56 13.54
N VAL A 96 -13.03 19.69 12.47
CA VAL A 96 -13.36 20.53 11.32
C VAL A 96 -14.65 20.06 10.65
N SER A 97 -14.83 18.75 10.46
CA SER A 97 -16.04 18.21 9.83
C SER A 97 -17.32 18.42 10.65
N GLN A 98 -17.18 18.59 11.97
CA GLN A 98 -18.27 18.84 12.89
C GLN A 98 -18.45 20.35 13.20
N GLY A 99 -17.67 21.23 12.54
CA GLY A 99 -17.76 22.68 12.73
C GLY A 99 -17.04 23.22 13.97
N PHE A 100 -16.24 22.42 14.67
CA PHE A 100 -15.45 22.85 15.83
C PHE A 100 -14.06 23.38 15.43
N ALA A 101 -13.50 24.25 16.26
CA ALA A 101 -12.11 24.67 16.14
C ALA A 101 -11.16 23.47 16.31
N ASP A 102 -10.07 23.45 15.56
CA ASP A 102 -9.08 22.36 15.57
C ASP A 102 -8.17 22.43 16.81
N PRO A 103 -8.33 21.55 17.82
CA PRO A 103 -7.54 21.58 19.05
C PRO A 103 -6.08 21.13 18.82
N THR A 104 -5.80 20.49 17.69
CA THR A 104 -4.50 19.89 17.40
C THR A 104 -3.44 20.91 16.97
N LYS A 105 -3.89 22.09 16.54
CA LYS A 105 -3.02 23.19 16.12
C LYS A 105 -2.46 23.99 17.30
N ALA A 106 -2.96 23.77 18.51
CA ALA A 106 -2.53 24.50 19.71
C ALA A 106 -1.02 24.34 19.97
N PRO A 107 -0.32 25.40 20.45
CA PRO A 107 1.13 25.35 20.72
C PRO A 107 1.55 24.20 21.64
N VAL A 108 0.72 23.89 22.65
CA VAL A 108 0.95 22.79 23.60
C VAL A 108 1.06 21.43 22.89
N VAL A 109 0.17 21.15 21.93
CA VAL A 109 0.16 19.89 21.17
C VAL A 109 1.42 19.77 20.29
N ARG A 110 1.80 20.86 19.61
CA ARG A 110 3.04 20.90 18.81
C ARG A 110 4.27 20.69 19.68
N LYS A 111 4.32 21.32 20.86
CA LYS A 111 5.43 21.17 21.82
C LYS A 111 5.52 19.73 22.35
N VAL A 112 4.39 19.08 22.63
CA VAL A 112 4.35 17.66 23.02
C VAL A 112 4.89 16.76 21.92
N ILE A 113 4.46 16.91 20.66
CA ILE A 113 5.02 16.12 19.55
C ILE A 113 6.53 16.35 19.39
N LYS A 114 7.00 17.59 19.55
CA LYS A 114 8.44 17.91 19.53
C LYS A 114 9.18 17.20 20.67
N GLY A 115 8.63 17.22 21.88
CA GLY A 115 9.17 16.52 23.05
C GLY A 115 9.20 15.00 22.87
N ILE A 116 8.13 14.41 22.32
CA ILE A 116 8.08 12.97 22.03
C ILE A 116 9.18 12.57 21.06
N ARG A 117 9.46 13.36 20.02
CA ARG A 117 10.57 13.07 19.08
C ARG A 117 11.95 13.18 19.74
N ALA A 118 12.11 14.11 20.68
CA ALA A 118 13.38 14.30 21.38
C ALA A 118 13.65 13.16 22.37
N LEU A 119 12.62 12.69 23.08
CA LEU A 119 12.74 11.65 24.11
C LEU A 119 12.62 10.22 23.56
N HIS A 120 11.95 10.06 22.42
CA HIS A 120 11.77 8.76 21.76
C HIS A 120 12.21 8.85 20.30
N PRO A 121 13.52 9.04 20.03
CA PRO A 121 14.04 8.93 18.69
C PRO A 121 13.79 7.50 18.18
N ALA A 122 13.04 7.40 17.09
CA ALA A 122 12.78 6.13 16.43
C ALA A 122 13.52 6.13 15.10
N GLN A 123 14.33 5.09 14.86
CA GLN A 123 14.88 4.83 13.53
C GLN A 123 13.72 4.39 12.62
N GLU A 124 13.56 5.07 11.48
CA GLU A 124 12.55 4.67 10.50
C GLU A 124 12.92 3.29 9.93
N LYS A 125 12.20 2.25 10.36
CA LYS A 125 12.33 0.91 9.79
C LYS A 125 11.77 0.94 8.37
N GLN A 126 12.65 0.81 7.39
CA GLN A 126 12.26 0.69 6.00
C GLN A 126 12.12 -0.80 5.64
N ALA A 127 11.22 -1.11 4.70
CA ALA A 127 11.09 -2.47 4.20
C ALA A 127 12.40 -2.93 3.56
N GLU A 128 12.77 -4.18 3.77
CA GLU A 128 13.93 -4.75 3.10
C GLU A 128 13.68 -4.84 1.59
N PRO A 129 14.60 -4.39 0.72
CA PRO A 129 14.45 -4.55 -0.72
C PRO A 129 14.50 -6.03 -1.09
N LEU A 130 13.56 -6.49 -1.91
CA LEU A 130 13.67 -7.83 -2.51
C LEU A 130 14.84 -7.80 -3.51
N GLN A 131 15.88 -8.59 -3.28
CA GLN A 131 17.04 -8.60 -4.18
C GLN A 131 16.70 -9.38 -5.46
N LEU A 132 17.38 -9.07 -6.56
CA LEU A 132 17.17 -9.76 -7.84
C LEU A 132 17.38 -11.27 -7.72
N GLN A 133 18.38 -11.71 -6.95
CA GLN A 133 18.66 -13.12 -6.68
C GLN A 133 17.51 -13.86 -5.99
N ASP A 134 16.81 -13.19 -5.07
CA ASP A 134 15.69 -13.77 -4.33
C ASP A 134 14.42 -13.77 -5.20
N LEU A 135 14.27 -12.75 -6.05
CA LEU A 135 13.26 -12.74 -7.10
C LEU A 135 13.47 -13.89 -8.10
N GLU A 136 14.70 -14.15 -8.54
CA GLU A 136 15.02 -15.28 -9.42
C GLU A 136 14.67 -16.62 -8.75
N LYS A 137 15.09 -16.81 -7.50
CA LYS A 137 14.80 -18.03 -6.73
C LYS A 137 13.30 -18.27 -6.57
N VAL A 138 12.53 -17.27 -6.16
CA VAL A 138 11.08 -17.46 -5.92
C VAL A 138 10.33 -17.74 -7.22
N ILE A 139 10.70 -17.09 -8.32
CA ILE A 139 10.07 -17.33 -9.63
C ILE A 139 10.45 -18.70 -10.17
N ALA A 140 11.72 -19.10 -10.07
CA ALA A 140 12.15 -20.45 -10.47
C ALA A 140 11.44 -21.54 -9.66
N TRP A 141 11.23 -21.32 -8.36
CA TRP A 141 10.45 -22.22 -7.52
C TRP A 141 8.99 -22.31 -7.97
N LEU A 142 8.33 -21.18 -8.19
CA LEU A 142 6.94 -21.16 -8.69
C LEU A 142 6.81 -21.83 -10.05
N GLU A 143 7.79 -21.71 -10.94
CA GLU A 143 7.82 -22.42 -12.23
C GLU A 143 7.93 -23.94 -12.06
N ILE A 144 8.67 -24.44 -11.06
CA ILE A 144 8.68 -25.86 -10.70
C ILE A 144 7.28 -26.28 -10.22
N GLU A 145 6.69 -25.53 -9.28
CA GLU A 145 5.35 -25.85 -8.76
C GLU A 145 4.27 -25.83 -9.85
N ILE A 146 4.40 -24.94 -10.83
CA ILE A 146 3.52 -24.86 -12.00
C ILE A 146 3.61 -26.13 -12.83
N ARG A 147 4.83 -26.58 -13.17
CA ARG A 147 5.03 -27.81 -13.96
C ARG A 147 4.50 -29.05 -13.23
N ASP A 148 4.75 -29.12 -11.92
CA ASP A 148 4.26 -30.22 -11.09
C ASP A 148 2.72 -30.23 -11.04
N ALA A 149 2.10 -29.05 -10.88
CA ALA A 149 0.64 -28.91 -10.88
C ALA A 149 0.02 -29.27 -12.24
N GLU A 150 0.67 -28.89 -13.35
CA GLU A 150 0.25 -29.28 -14.70
C GLU A 150 0.32 -30.81 -14.88
N ALA A 151 1.41 -31.45 -14.47
CA ALA A 151 1.57 -32.91 -14.56
C ALA A 151 0.53 -33.66 -13.71
N GLN A 152 0.18 -33.12 -12.54
CA GLN A 152 -0.79 -33.71 -11.61
C GLN A 152 -2.23 -33.29 -11.88
N HIS A 153 -2.47 -32.41 -12.87
CA HIS A 153 -3.77 -31.81 -13.14
C HIS A 153 -4.38 -31.09 -11.90
N ASP A 154 -3.54 -30.53 -11.02
CA ASP A 154 -3.94 -29.75 -9.85
C ASP A 154 -4.23 -28.30 -10.24
N GLN A 155 -5.43 -28.09 -10.78
CA GLN A 155 -5.88 -26.78 -11.24
C GLN A 155 -5.83 -25.69 -10.15
N PRO A 156 -6.27 -25.92 -8.91
CA PRO A 156 -6.18 -24.91 -7.85
C PRO A 156 -4.74 -24.46 -7.56
N ARG A 157 -3.77 -25.38 -7.52
CA ARG A 157 -2.36 -25.03 -7.31
C ARG A 157 -1.78 -24.28 -8.50
N LEU A 158 -2.07 -24.73 -9.72
CA LEU A 158 -1.66 -24.05 -10.95
C LEU A 158 -2.10 -22.59 -10.98
N LEU A 159 -3.38 -22.32 -10.69
CA LEU A 159 -3.94 -20.97 -10.63
C LEU A 159 -3.22 -20.10 -9.59
N ARG A 160 -2.98 -20.61 -8.37
CA ARG A 160 -2.28 -19.86 -7.32
C ARG A 160 -0.87 -19.50 -7.74
N CYS A 161 -0.10 -20.45 -8.30
CA CYS A 161 1.28 -20.19 -8.69
C CYS A 161 1.38 -19.22 -9.87
N ARG A 162 0.54 -19.36 -10.91
CA ARG A 162 0.51 -18.40 -12.04
C ARG A 162 0.14 -16.99 -11.58
N ARG A 163 -0.85 -16.86 -10.70
CA ARG A 163 -1.23 -15.57 -10.08
C ARG A 163 -0.07 -14.96 -9.33
N ASP A 164 0.57 -15.73 -8.45
CA ASP A 164 1.63 -15.24 -7.58
C ASP A 164 2.86 -14.81 -8.40
N SER A 165 3.24 -15.58 -9.43
CA SER A 165 4.31 -15.20 -10.38
C SER A 165 4.00 -13.87 -11.08
N ALA A 166 2.80 -13.72 -11.65
CA ALA A 166 2.39 -12.49 -12.32
C ALA A 166 2.37 -11.29 -11.36
N LEU A 167 1.85 -11.48 -10.14
CA LEU A 167 1.76 -10.44 -9.12
C LEU A 167 3.13 -9.97 -8.65
N ILE A 168 4.05 -10.90 -8.37
CA ILE A 168 5.40 -10.60 -7.90
C ILE A 168 6.20 -9.91 -9.00
N LEU A 169 6.18 -10.43 -10.23
CA LEU A 169 6.93 -9.87 -11.36
C LEU A 169 6.44 -8.49 -11.75
N LEU A 170 5.12 -8.28 -11.86
CA LEU A 170 4.57 -6.94 -12.11
C LEU A 170 4.88 -6.01 -10.93
N GLY A 171 4.67 -6.46 -9.70
CA GLY A 171 4.95 -5.66 -8.51
C GLY A 171 6.41 -5.19 -8.42
N PHE A 172 7.35 -6.07 -8.77
CA PHE A 172 8.77 -5.76 -8.83
C PHE A 172 9.07 -4.84 -10.01
N TRP A 173 8.96 -5.31 -11.25
CA TRP A 173 9.46 -4.60 -12.43
C TRP A 173 8.75 -3.27 -12.71
N ARG A 174 7.51 -3.12 -12.27
CA ARG A 174 6.76 -1.87 -12.38
C ARG A 174 6.85 -1.04 -11.08
N GLY A 175 7.35 -1.61 -10.00
CA GLY A 175 7.43 -0.95 -8.69
C GLY A 175 6.07 -0.54 -8.15
N PHE A 176 5.00 -1.27 -8.47
CA PHE A 176 3.66 -0.94 -8.01
C PHE A 176 3.50 -1.15 -6.50
N ARG A 177 2.66 -0.32 -5.90
CA ARG A 177 2.16 -0.55 -4.53
C ARG A 177 1.14 -1.67 -4.54
N SER A 178 0.92 -2.32 -3.39
CA SER A 178 -0.10 -3.36 -3.28
C SER A 178 -1.49 -2.85 -3.66
N ASP A 179 -1.85 -1.61 -3.30
CA ASP A 179 -3.12 -1.01 -3.70
C ASP A 179 -3.21 -0.69 -5.19
N GLU A 180 -2.08 -0.46 -5.87
CA GLU A 180 -2.03 -0.25 -7.31
C GLU A 180 -2.21 -1.59 -8.05
N LEU A 181 -1.50 -2.64 -7.62
CA LEU A 181 -1.64 -4.01 -8.17
C LEU A 181 -3.08 -4.53 -8.03
N CYS A 182 -3.65 -4.44 -6.83
CA CYS A 182 -4.98 -4.92 -6.51
C CYS A 182 -6.11 -4.20 -7.25
N ARG A 183 -5.86 -3.01 -7.79
CA ARG A 183 -6.84 -2.22 -8.55
C ARG A 183 -6.73 -2.38 -10.07
N LEU A 184 -5.75 -3.13 -10.56
CA LEU A 184 -5.63 -3.38 -11.99
C LEU A 184 -6.87 -4.12 -12.50
N GLN A 185 -7.40 -3.64 -13.62
CA GLN A 185 -8.58 -4.19 -14.28
C GLN A 185 -8.17 -4.70 -15.66
N VAL A 186 -8.65 -5.88 -16.06
CA VAL A 186 -8.27 -6.52 -17.34
C VAL A 186 -8.53 -5.58 -18.52
N GLN A 187 -9.65 -4.85 -18.52
CA GLN A 187 -10.01 -3.91 -19.58
C GLN A 187 -9.08 -2.68 -19.68
N ASP A 188 -8.35 -2.36 -18.61
CA ASP A 188 -7.42 -1.23 -18.52
C ASP A 188 -5.96 -1.65 -18.81
N VAL A 189 -5.75 -2.92 -19.19
CA VAL A 189 -4.44 -3.49 -19.48
C VAL A 189 -4.34 -3.91 -20.93
N LYS A 190 -3.29 -3.44 -21.61
CA LYS A 190 -2.92 -3.88 -22.96
C LYS A 190 -1.56 -4.55 -22.90
N ALA A 191 -1.53 -5.87 -23.04
CA ALA A 191 -0.30 -6.65 -23.06
C ALA A 191 -0.03 -7.16 -24.47
N ILE A 192 1.15 -6.88 -25.00
CA ILE A 192 1.62 -7.37 -26.29
C ILE A 192 2.85 -8.24 -26.03
N ALA A 193 2.72 -9.53 -26.32
CA ALA A 193 3.79 -10.51 -26.12
C ALA A 193 5.09 -10.03 -26.79
N ARG A 194 6.22 -10.21 -26.10
CA ARG A 194 7.58 -9.78 -26.54
C ARG A 194 7.77 -8.28 -26.78
N SER A 195 6.75 -7.44 -26.60
CA SER A 195 6.85 -5.99 -26.73
C SER A 195 6.77 -5.31 -25.35
N GLY A 196 5.63 -5.39 -24.70
CA GLY A 196 5.41 -4.65 -23.45
C GLY A 196 3.98 -4.77 -22.93
N ILE A 197 3.77 -4.19 -21.75
CA ILE A 197 2.47 -4.09 -21.11
C ILE A 197 2.19 -2.64 -20.70
N SER A 198 1.02 -2.16 -21.10
CA SER A 198 0.45 -0.87 -20.75
C SER A 198 -0.64 -1.06 -19.70
N LEU A 199 -0.53 -0.37 -18.57
CA LEU A 199 -1.37 -0.53 -17.40
C LEU A 199 -1.98 0.82 -17.04
N TYR A 200 -3.26 1.03 -17.30
CA TYR A 200 -3.96 2.26 -16.89
C TYR A 200 -4.50 2.11 -15.47
N LEU A 201 -4.25 3.12 -14.63
CA LEU A 201 -4.83 3.24 -13.30
C LEU A 201 -5.62 4.55 -13.21
N PRO A 202 -6.95 4.52 -13.03
CA PRO A 202 -7.78 5.72 -12.93
C PRO A 202 -7.41 6.63 -11.77
N ARG A 203 -6.80 6.08 -10.71
CA ARG A 203 -6.36 6.83 -9.52
C ARG A 203 -5.01 6.33 -9.05
N SER A 204 -4.08 7.24 -8.77
CA SER A 204 -2.75 6.91 -8.22
C SER A 204 -2.41 7.73 -6.97
N LYS A 205 -1.50 7.25 -6.12
CA LYS A 205 -1.07 7.98 -4.92
C LYS A 205 -0.18 9.16 -5.31
N GLY A 206 -0.81 10.33 -5.41
CA GLY A 206 -0.18 11.58 -5.83
C GLY A 206 -1.01 12.33 -6.87
N ASP A 207 -1.91 11.63 -7.57
CA ASP A 207 -2.87 12.24 -8.50
C ASP A 207 -3.97 12.98 -7.73
N ARG A 208 -3.88 14.32 -7.73
CA ARG A 208 -4.82 15.22 -7.06
C ARG A 208 -6.03 15.53 -7.94
N ASP A 209 -5.83 15.48 -9.25
CA ASP A 209 -6.82 15.89 -10.26
C ASP A 209 -7.61 14.69 -10.83
N ASN A 210 -7.25 13.47 -10.43
CA ASN A 210 -7.87 12.20 -10.86
C ASN A 210 -7.86 12.00 -12.38
N LEU A 211 -6.81 12.46 -13.06
CA LEU A 211 -6.62 12.24 -14.50
C LEU A 211 -6.29 10.77 -14.81
N GLY A 212 -5.89 10.01 -13.79
CA GLY A 212 -5.37 8.67 -13.95
C GLY A 212 -3.96 8.68 -14.53
N ARG A 213 -3.36 7.50 -14.59
CA ARG A 213 -2.01 7.34 -15.12
C ARG A 213 -1.85 6.01 -15.82
N THR A 214 -1.29 6.08 -17.03
CA THR A 214 -0.82 4.91 -17.76
C THR A 214 0.64 4.64 -17.41
N TYR A 215 0.94 3.38 -17.13
CA TYR A 215 2.28 2.90 -16.88
C TYR A 215 2.68 1.90 -17.96
N GLN A 216 3.94 1.97 -18.38
CA GLN A 216 4.50 1.04 -19.36
C GLN A 216 5.57 0.18 -18.69
N THR A 217 5.62 -1.09 -19.08
CA THR A 217 6.68 -2.02 -18.67
C THR A 217 7.06 -2.87 -19.87
N PRO A 218 8.35 -2.88 -20.27
CA PRO A 218 8.77 -3.65 -21.45
C PRO A 218 8.72 -5.15 -21.18
N ALA A 219 8.61 -5.93 -22.25
CA ALA A 219 8.85 -7.37 -22.17
C ALA A 219 10.34 -7.64 -21.92
N LEU A 220 10.62 -8.62 -21.07
CA LEU A 220 11.97 -9.01 -20.69
C LEU A 220 12.30 -10.40 -21.22
N GLN A 221 13.58 -10.67 -21.41
CA GLN A 221 14.06 -12.00 -21.79
C GLN A 221 13.98 -12.99 -20.61
N ARG A 222 14.21 -12.51 -19.38
CA ARG A 222 14.14 -13.29 -18.14
C ARG A 222 13.21 -12.58 -17.16
N LEU A 223 12.54 -13.34 -16.30
CA LEU A 223 11.62 -12.81 -15.28
C LEU A 223 10.55 -11.88 -15.89
N CYS A 224 9.99 -12.25 -17.04
CA CYS A 224 9.20 -11.34 -17.85
C CYS A 224 7.81 -11.08 -17.22
N PRO A 225 7.50 -9.82 -16.81
CA PRO A 225 6.21 -9.49 -16.23
C PRO A 225 5.08 -9.56 -17.26
N VAL A 226 5.38 -9.29 -18.54
CA VAL A 226 4.42 -9.35 -19.64
C VAL A 226 3.99 -10.80 -19.89
N GLN A 227 4.95 -11.72 -19.95
CA GLN A 227 4.68 -13.14 -20.16
C GLN A 227 3.89 -13.71 -18.98
N ALA A 228 4.34 -13.45 -17.75
CA ALA A 228 3.65 -13.92 -16.55
C ALA A 228 2.21 -13.40 -16.45
N TYR A 229 1.98 -12.14 -16.82
CA TYR A 229 0.62 -11.58 -16.91
C TYR A 229 -0.24 -12.34 -17.93
N ILE A 230 0.25 -12.54 -19.15
CA ILE A 230 -0.50 -13.23 -20.22
C ILE A 230 -0.84 -14.67 -19.79
N GLU A 231 0.14 -15.39 -19.23
CA GLU A 231 -0.05 -16.76 -18.74
C GLU A 231 -1.10 -16.83 -17.62
N TRP A 232 -1.07 -15.87 -16.69
CA TRP A 232 -2.07 -15.77 -15.64
C TRP A 232 -3.48 -15.52 -16.21
N ILE A 233 -3.63 -14.52 -17.08
CA ILE A 233 -4.94 -14.18 -17.67
C ILE A 233 -5.53 -15.36 -18.45
N ASN A 234 -4.69 -16.06 -19.22
CA ASN A 234 -5.10 -17.25 -19.98
C ASN A 234 -5.47 -18.41 -19.05
N CYS A 235 -4.66 -18.70 -18.05
CA CYS A 235 -4.90 -19.78 -17.08
C CYS A 235 -6.18 -19.55 -16.27
N ALA A 236 -6.44 -18.30 -15.88
CA ALA A 236 -7.62 -17.89 -15.12
C ALA A 236 -8.86 -17.59 -15.99
N ALA A 237 -8.73 -17.67 -17.32
CA ALA A 237 -9.77 -17.31 -18.29
C ALA A 237 -10.42 -15.93 -18.03
N LEU A 238 -9.61 -14.94 -17.67
CA LEU A 238 -10.11 -13.61 -17.29
C LEU A 238 -10.31 -12.70 -18.51
N VAL A 239 -11.56 -12.30 -18.74
CA VAL A 239 -11.90 -11.39 -19.86
C VAL A 239 -12.13 -9.94 -19.39
N ARG A 240 -12.63 -9.74 -18.17
CA ARG A 240 -12.97 -8.43 -17.61
C ARG A 240 -12.81 -8.40 -16.09
N GLY A 241 -12.81 -7.21 -15.50
CA GLY A 241 -12.79 -7.05 -14.05
C GLY A 241 -11.39 -7.14 -13.44
N PRO A 242 -11.27 -7.38 -12.13
CA PRO A 242 -9.97 -7.34 -11.45
C PRO A 242 -8.99 -8.37 -11.98
N VAL A 243 -7.74 -7.94 -12.24
CA VAL A 243 -6.66 -8.82 -12.71
C VAL A 243 -6.28 -9.85 -11.66
N PHE A 244 -6.09 -9.41 -10.42
CA PHE A 244 -5.68 -10.28 -9.32
C PHE A 244 -6.86 -10.53 -8.39
N ARG A 245 -7.30 -11.79 -8.33
CA ARG A 245 -8.44 -12.25 -7.52
C ARG A 245 -7.98 -13.28 -6.50
N ALA A 246 -8.78 -13.45 -5.45
CA ALA A 246 -8.59 -14.59 -4.55
C ALA A 246 -8.82 -15.89 -5.33
N VAL A 247 -8.01 -16.90 -5.02
CA VAL A 247 -8.18 -18.28 -5.53
C VAL A 247 -8.41 -19.12 -4.29
N ASP A 248 -9.57 -19.76 -4.19
CA ASP A 248 -9.87 -20.62 -3.06
C ASP A 248 -9.14 -21.99 -3.16
N ARG A 249 -9.38 -22.86 -2.18
CA ARG A 249 -8.75 -24.20 -2.16
C ARG A 249 -9.25 -25.13 -3.27
N TRP A 250 -10.43 -24.85 -3.83
CA TRP A 250 -11.07 -25.63 -4.88
C TRP A 250 -10.80 -25.06 -6.28
N GLY A 251 -10.08 -23.94 -6.39
CA GLY A 251 -9.72 -23.31 -7.65
C GLY A 251 -10.73 -22.28 -8.15
N ASN A 252 -11.72 -21.89 -7.35
CA ASN A 252 -12.66 -20.84 -7.74
C ASN A 252 -12.03 -19.46 -7.56
N LEU A 253 -12.30 -18.59 -8.52
CA LEU A 253 -11.87 -17.19 -8.50
C LEU A 253 -12.92 -16.32 -7.83
N GLY A 254 -12.48 -15.45 -6.92
CA GLY A 254 -13.34 -14.43 -6.33
C GLY A 254 -13.85 -13.43 -7.38
N GLU A 255 -15.00 -12.82 -7.11
CA GLU A 255 -15.54 -11.75 -7.96
C GLU A 255 -14.78 -10.43 -7.77
N GLU A 256 -14.37 -10.16 -6.54
CA GLU A 256 -13.62 -8.96 -6.18
C GLU A 256 -12.12 -9.12 -6.36
N GLY A 257 -11.44 -7.97 -6.54
CA GLY A 257 -9.99 -7.92 -6.54
C GLY A 257 -9.40 -8.26 -5.17
N LEU A 258 -8.17 -8.77 -5.15
CA LEU A 258 -7.43 -9.00 -3.92
C LEU A 258 -7.40 -7.72 -3.06
N HIS A 259 -7.57 -7.87 -1.76
CA HIS A 259 -7.34 -6.75 -0.86
C HIS A 259 -5.84 -6.44 -0.76
N ALA A 260 -5.46 -5.16 -0.63
CA ALA A 260 -4.05 -4.75 -0.59
C ALA A 260 -3.24 -5.39 0.56
N ASN A 261 -3.93 -5.77 1.65
CA ASN A 261 -3.33 -6.47 2.79
C ASN A 261 -3.00 -7.93 2.49
N SER A 262 -3.63 -8.54 1.48
CA SER A 262 -3.38 -9.93 1.07
C SER A 262 -2.07 -10.09 0.32
N VAL A 263 -1.51 -9.01 -0.24
CA VAL A 263 -0.25 -9.05 -0.98
C VAL A 263 0.94 -9.48 -0.10
N ILE A 264 0.98 -9.02 1.16
CA ILE A 264 2.07 -9.36 2.09
C ILE A 264 2.11 -10.87 2.39
N PRO A 265 1.03 -11.51 2.87
CA PRO A 265 1.06 -12.94 3.14
C PRO A 265 1.31 -13.76 1.87
N LEU A 266 0.77 -13.37 0.70
CA LEU A 266 1.05 -14.05 -0.56
C LEU A 266 2.53 -14.02 -0.93
N LEU A 267 3.14 -12.83 -0.89
CA LEU A 267 4.58 -12.67 -1.13
C LEU A 267 5.40 -13.52 -0.17
N ARG A 268 5.08 -13.46 1.14
CA ARG A 268 5.82 -14.21 2.16
C ARG A 268 5.68 -15.72 1.98
N GLN A 269 4.48 -16.20 1.69
CA GLN A 269 4.25 -17.62 1.44
C GLN A 269 5.03 -18.10 0.22
N ALA A 270 5.05 -17.34 -0.88
CA ALA A 270 5.83 -17.70 -2.06
C ALA A 270 7.34 -17.77 -1.74
N LEU A 271 7.87 -16.77 -1.03
CA LEU A 271 9.27 -16.73 -0.61
C LEU A 271 9.63 -17.90 0.33
N GLN A 272 8.78 -18.18 1.31
CA GLN A 272 8.98 -19.29 2.25
C GLN A 272 9.00 -20.65 1.55
N ARG A 273 8.09 -20.88 0.58
CA ARG A 273 8.10 -22.10 -0.23
C ARG A 273 9.40 -22.25 -1.03
N ALA A 274 10.00 -21.14 -1.45
CA ALA A 274 11.31 -21.11 -2.10
C ALA A 274 12.51 -21.15 -1.14
N GLY A 275 12.27 -21.37 0.17
CA GLY A 275 13.34 -21.45 1.19
C GLY A 275 13.95 -20.10 1.58
N ILE A 276 13.27 -18.98 1.30
CA ILE A 276 13.74 -17.63 1.62
C ILE A 276 13.04 -17.16 2.90
N ALA A 277 13.83 -16.70 3.88
CA ALA A 277 13.31 -16.09 5.11
C ALA A 277 12.50 -14.83 4.77
N ALA A 278 11.22 -14.79 5.17
CA ALA A 278 10.26 -13.81 4.63
C ALA A 278 9.69 -12.82 5.65
N GLU A 279 10.11 -12.92 6.91
CA GLU A 279 9.55 -12.20 8.05
C GLU A 279 9.69 -10.68 7.89
N HIS A 280 10.74 -10.24 7.21
CA HIS A 280 11.09 -8.83 7.00
C HIS A 280 10.51 -8.24 5.71
N TYR A 281 10.06 -9.07 4.76
CA TYR A 281 9.49 -8.57 3.52
C TYR A 281 8.06 -8.06 3.71
N THR A 282 7.75 -6.98 3.00
CA THR A 282 6.42 -6.36 2.95
C THR A 282 6.04 -6.09 1.50
N SER A 283 4.84 -5.57 1.24
CA SER A 283 4.45 -5.16 -0.11
C SER A 283 5.37 -4.08 -0.70
N HIS A 284 6.03 -3.29 0.15
CA HIS A 284 6.98 -2.27 -0.30
C HIS A 284 8.34 -2.84 -0.73
N SER A 285 8.64 -4.09 -0.37
CA SER A 285 9.90 -4.75 -0.71
C SER A 285 10.08 -4.92 -2.21
N LEU A 286 9.01 -5.19 -2.95
CA LEU A 286 9.03 -5.28 -4.42
C LEU A 286 9.46 -3.95 -5.05
N ARG A 287 8.79 -2.86 -4.66
CA ARG A 287 9.09 -1.51 -5.17
C ARG A 287 10.50 -1.05 -4.78
N ARG A 288 10.96 -1.38 -3.57
CA ARG A 288 12.32 -1.07 -3.13
C ARG A 288 13.36 -1.89 -3.87
N GLY A 289 13.13 -3.18 -4.04
CA GLY A 289 13.97 -4.08 -4.81
C GLY A 289 14.24 -3.55 -6.22
N PHE A 290 13.17 -3.16 -6.93
CA PHE A 290 13.32 -2.55 -8.25
C PHE A 290 14.09 -1.23 -8.23
N ALA A 291 13.77 -0.33 -7.28
CA ALA A 291 14.48 0.95 -7.19
C ALA A 291 15.98 0.77 -6.93
N SER A 292 16.35 -0.14 -6.03
CA SER A 292 17.74 -0.49 -5.76
C SER A 292 18.40 -1.12 -6.97
N TRP A 293 17.73 -2.08 -7.63
CA TRP A 293 18.23 -2.70 -8.86
C TRP A 293 18.47 -1.67 -9.97
N ALA A 294 17.51 -0.79 -10.24
CA ALA A 294 17.60 0.20 -11.31
C ALA A 294 18.75 1.19 -11.05
N HIS A 295 18.88 1.66 -9.80
CA HIS A 295 20.00 2.51 -9.38
C HIS A 295 21.35 1.80 -9.58
N SER A 296 21.48 0.54 -9.16
CA SER A 296 22.69 -0.26 -9.37
C SER A 296 22.99 -0.54 -10.85
N ASN A 297 21.99 -0.48 -11.74
CA ASN A 297 22.15 -0.58 -13.19
C ASN A 297 22.33 0.80 -13.86
N GLY A 298 22.64 1.85 -13.10
CA GLY A 298 23.03 3.16 -13.63
C GLY A 298 21.87 4.04 -14.10
N TRP A 299 20.63 3.73 -13.72
CA TRP A 299 19.50 4.59 -14.03
C TRP A 299 19.63 5.93 -13.32
N ASP A 300 19.51 7.02 -14.07
CA ASP A 300 19.47 8.35 -13.48
C ASP A 300 18.17 8.57 -12.69
N LEU A 301 18.23 9.51 -11.74
CA LEU A 301 17.12 9.81 -10.85
C LEU A 301 15.86 10.26 -11.59
N LYS A 302 15.99 11.03 -12.68
CA LYS A 302 14.84 11.55 -13.43
C LYS A 302 14.12 10.41 -14.15
N SER A 303 14.86 9.52 -14.81
CA SER A 303 14.33 8.32 -15.45
C SER A 303 13.66 7.40 -14.44
N LEU A 304 14.28 7.18 -13.28
CA LEU A 304 13.70 6.36 -12.22
C LEU A 304 12.41 6.97 -11.64
N MET A 305 12.40 8.29 -11.40
CA MET A 305 11.21 9.02 -10.93
C MET A 305 10.08 8.97 -11.95
N SER A 306 10.38 9.18 -13.24
CA SER A 306 9.41 9.09 -14.33
C SER A 306 8.83 7.69 -14.40
N TYR A 307 9.69 6.67 -14.45
CA TYR A 307 9.29 5.29 -14.54
C TYR A 307 8.47 4.88 -13.33
N VAL A 308 9.01 4.91 -12.10
CA VAL A 308 8.33 4.45 -10.86
C VAL A 308 7.14 5.35 -10.47
N GLY A 309 7.13 6.58 -10.97
CA GLY A 309 6.07 7.54 -10.77
C GLY A 309 6.14 8.33 -9.47
N TRP A 310 7.36 8.63 -9.02
CA TRP A 310 7.58 9.54 -7.91
C TRP A 310 7.46 10.99 -8.38
N ARG A 311 6.67 11.79 -7.66
CA ARG A 311 6.50 13.24 -7.93
C ARG A 311 7.44 14.12 -7.11
N ASP A 312 8.02 13.59 -6.04
CA ASP A 312 8.84 14.33 -5.09
C ASP A 312 10.22 13.68 -4.97
N ILE A 313 11.27 14.49 -5.15
CA ILE A 313 12.67 14.08 -5.07
C ILE A 313 12.99 13.51 -3.68
N LYS A 314 12.48 14.13 -2.61
CA LYS A 314 12.72 13.63 -1.24
C LYS A 314 12.15 12.24 -1.03
N SER A 315 11.06 11.93 -1.71
CA SER A 315 10.46 10.59 -1.67
C SER A 315 11.27 9.57 -2.45
N ALA A 316 11.94 9.97 -3.53
CA ALA A 316 12.83 9.14 -4.34
C ALA A 316 14.16 8.85 -3.62
N MET A 317 14.77 9.86 -2.99
CA MET A 317 16.04 9.73 -2.25
C MET A 317 15.99 8.64 -1.17
N ARG A 318 14.85 8.45 -0.50
CA ARG A 318 14.63 7.37 0.48
C ARG A 318 14.81 5.94 -0.06
N TYR A 319 14.80 5.77 -1.38
CA TYR A 319 15.01 4.48 -2.04
C TYR A 319 16.45 4.31 -2.55
N ILE A 320 17.22 5.41 -2.64
CA ILE A 320 18.56 5.46 -3.23
C ILE A 320 19.63 5.49 -2.13
N ASP A 321 19.40 6.25 -1.04
CA ASP A 321 20.34 6.44 0.07
C ASP A 321 20.62 5.18 0.91
N ALA A 322 19.98 4.05 0.59
CA ALA A 322 20.15 2.79 1.31
C ALA A 322 21.30 1.92 0.78
N ALA A 323 21.98 2.32 -0.30
CA ALA A 323 23.19 1.64 -0.76
C ALA A 323 24.41 2.27 -0.04
N PRO A 324 25.08 1.58 0.90
CA PRO A 324 26.36 2.04 1.39
C PRO A 324 27.33 2.11 0.21
N PHE A 325 28.16 3.16 0.18
CA PHE A 325 29.18 3.44 -0.83
C PHE A 325 29.72 2.18 -1.52
N PRO A 326 29.64 2.06 -2.86
CA PRO A 326 30.37 1.03 -3.56
C PRO A 326 31.85 1.42 -3.52
N GLY A 327 32.57 0.91 -2.51
CA GLY A 327 34.01 0.80 -2.60
C GLY A 327 34.33 -0.15 -3.74
N ASN A 328 35.09 0.34 -4.72
CA ASN A 328 35.69 -0.37 -5.85
C ASN A 328 35.53 -1.90 -5.79
N LEU A 329 34.53 -2.42 -6.48
CA LEU A 329 34.49 -3.82 -6.89
C LEU A 329 34.42 -3.85 -8.40
N GLU A 330 35.45 -4.48 -8.94
CA GLU A 330 35.66 -4.79 -10.34
C GLU A 330 34.38 -5.32 -10.97
N THR A 331 34.25 -5.07 -12.27
CA THR A 331 33.17 -5.49 -13.16
C THR A 331 32.94 -7.01 -13.11
N GLY A 332 32.22 -7.47 -12.10
CA GLY A 332 31.63 -8.79 -12.02
C GLY A 332 30.38 -8.83 -12.90
N SER A 333 30.31 -9.82 -13.78
CA SER A 333 29.25 -10.06 -14.75
C SER A 333 27.85 -10.08 -14.11
N GLY A 334 27.21 -8.92 -14.00
CA GLY A 334 25.79 -8.81 -13.69
C GLY A 334 24.97 -9.42 -14.81
N SER A 335 23.99 -10.26 -14.48
CA SER A 335 22.99 -10.75 -15.44
C SER A 335 22.28 -9.55 -16.06
N LYS A 336 22.65 -9.18 -17.29
CA LYS A 336 22.04 -8.06 -18.02
C LYS A 336 20.59 -8.39 -18.35
N VAL A 337 19.65 -7.67 -17.74
CA VAL A 337 18.25 -7.66 -18.18
C VAL A 337 18.14 -6.67 -19.34
N SER A 338 18.70 -7.08 -20.48
CA SER A 338 19.07 -6.25 -21.64
C SER A 338 17.98 -5.37 -22.26
N SER A 339 16.70 -5.63 -21.94
CA SER A 339 15.54 -4.90 -22.49
C SER A 339 15.12 -3.70 -21.65
N ILE A 340 15.41 -3.66 -20.34
CA ILE A 340 15.03 -2.52 -19.48
C ILE A 340 16.05 -1.37 -19.60
N ASP A 341 17.33 -1.69 -19.79
CA ASP A 341 18.42 -0.70 -19.90
C ASP A 341 18.34 0.21 -21.14
N LYS A 342 17.34 0.00 -22.01
CA LYS A 342 17.11 0.75 -23.26
C LYS A 342 15.88 1.66 -23.24
N LEU A 343 15.23 1.86 -22.09
CA LEU A 343 14.10 2.81 -21.99
C LEU A 343 14.60 4.26 -22.15
N PRO A 344 14.00 5.08 -23.03
CA PRO A 344 14.54 6.39 -23.38
C PRO A 344 14.30 7.46 -22.31
N SER A 345 15.23 8.42 -22.28
CA SER A 345 15.30 9.66 -21.51
C SER A 345 14.16 10.65 -21.76
#